data_AF-A0A538JCK6-F1
#
_entry.id   AF-A0A538JCK6-F1
#
_cell.length_a   1.000
_cell.length_b   1.000
_cell.length_c   1.000
_cell.angle_alpha   90.00
_cell.angle_beta   90.00
_cell.angle_gamma   90.00
#
_symmetry.space_group_name_H-M   'P 1'
#
loop_
_entity.id
_entity.type
_entity.pdbx_description
1 polymer ?
#
loop_
_entity_poly.entity_id
_entity_poly.type
_entity_poly.pdbx_seq_one_letter_code
_entity_poly.pdbx_strand_id
1 'polypeptide(L)'
;DASAHMSEETRQASRAAAWGIVMSVVVSVIFGFLLLVAVTFAIPSAKGPADTGLFIVTSIWESSMGRKWAEFLLFIAVVAQCFCTIASVTSASRMMFAFSRDGAVPGHRLWRRVSRRERVPIYTVAAICLLAFLLVMPSLWFGYTGYVVATSIAVIGLYIAFVLPIILRLRAGDRFEHGAWSLGRHYVWIDWLAILWIVFISIVFFAPFAYAGIPWNKGFDWNLFNYTLVTVGSAFLLFAGWYALSAHEWFKGPVREGTEEELERIERGFEAPGTATAEA
;
A
#
# COMPACT_ATOMS: atom_id res chain seq x y z
N ASP A 1 2.82 -6.03 3.77
CA ASP A 1 3.60 -4.87 3.35
C ASP A 1 4.41 -4.26 4.49
N ALA A 2 3.77 -3.64 5.49
CA ALA A 2 4.47 -3.05 6.64
C ALA A 2 5.45 -4.02 7.32
N SER A 3 5.04 -5.27 7.56
CA SER A 3 5.91 -6.30 8.15
C SER A 3 7.13 -6.65 7.29
N ALA A 4 7.05 -6.48 5.96
CA ALA A 4 8.18 -6.68 5.06
C ALA A 4 9.14 -5.48 5.08
N HIS A 5 8.61 -4.25 5.10
CA HIS A 5 9.45 -3.05 5.18
C HIS A 5 10.18 -2.87 6.51
N MET A 6 9.68 -3.49 7.58
CA MET A 6 10.30 -3.49 8.90
C MET A 6 11.11 -4.75 9.19
N SER A 7 11.32 -5.63 8.20
CA SER A 7 12.05 -6.87 8.42
C SER A 7 13.50 -6.62 8.84
N GLU A 8 14.16 -5.61 8.26
CA GLU A 8 15.55 -5.23 8.59
C GLU A 8 15.71 -4.78 10.06
N GLU A 9 14.64 -4.26 10.66
CA GLU A 9 14.62 -3.79 12.05
C GLU A 9 14.07 -4.86 13.03
N THR A 10 13.69 -6.04 12.52
CA THR A 10 13.05 -7.11 13.30
C THR A 10 14.05 -8.20 13.69
N ARG A 11 14.09 -8.56 14.99
CA ARG A 11 14.88 -9.72 15.44
C ARG A 11 14.32 -11.01 14.84
N GLN A 12 15.21 -11.86 14.30
CA GLN A 12 14.83 -13.09 13.59
C GLN A 12 13.89 -12.84 12.40
N ALA A 13 14.20 -11.83 11.59
CA ALA A 13 13.42 -11.37 10.44
C ALA A 13 12.90 -12.51 9.54
N SER A 14 13.72 -13.53 9.30
CA SER A 14 13.39 -14.66 8.41
C SER A 14 12.15 -15.46 8.83
N ARG A 15 11.82 -15.52 10.13
CA ARG A 15 10.60 -16.17 10.65
C ARG A 15 9.60 -15.18 11.22
N ALA A 16 10.07 -14.18 11.94
CA ALA A 16 9.22 -13.19 12.62
C ALA A 16 8.45 -12.33 11.60
N ALA A 17 9.08 -11.93 10.49
CA ALA A 17 8.39 -11.14 9.46
C ALA A 17 7.30 -11.97 8.78
N ALA A 18 7.57 -13.23 8.45
CA ALA A 18 6.61 -14.14 7.84
C ALA A 18 5.39 -14.40 8.74
N TRP A 19 5.62 -14.74 10.01
CA TRP A 19 4.53 -14.90 10.99
C TRP A 19 3.80 -13.60 11.27
N GLY A 20 4.50 -12.46 11.27
CA GLY A 20 3.89 -11.14 11.41
C GLY A 20 2.87 -10.86 10.31
N ILE A 21 3.19 -11.21 9.05
CA ILE A 21 2.25 -11.10 7.94
C ILE A 21 0.99 -11.96 8.19
N VAL A 22 1.17 -13.24 8.51
CA VAL A 22 0.04 -14.16 8.73
C VAL A 22 -0.82 -13.71 9.91
N MET A 23 -0.21 -13.39 11.05
CA MET A 23 -0.92 -12.97 12.26
C MET A 23 -1.63 -11.64 12.06
N SER A 24 -1.05 -10.70 11.30
CA SER A 24 -1.71 -9.43 10.99
C SER A 24 -3.03 -9.66 10.26
N VAL A 25 -3.09 -10.62 9.33
CA VAL A 25 -4.31 -10.98 8.60
C VAL A 25 -5.32 -11.65 9.53
N VAL A 26 -4.88 -12.65 10.30
CA VAL A 26 -5.77 -13.40 11.22
C VAL A 26 -6.42 -12.46 12.24
N VAL A 27 -5.64 -11.60 12.88
CA VAL A 27 -6.13 -10.61 13.85
C VAL A 27 -7.08 -9.63 13.17
N SER A 28 -6.73 -9.11 11.99
CA SER A 28 -7.58 -8.17 11.25
C SER A 28 -8.93 -8.80 10.85
N VAL A 29 -8.94 -10.08 10.46
CA VAL A 29 -10.18 -10.79 10.13
C VAL A 29 -11.05 -10.92 11.37
N ILE A 30 -10.51 -11.35 12.51
CA ILE A 30 -11.31 -11.57 13.73
C ILE A 30 -11.87 -10.24 14.26
N PHE A 31 -11.01 -9.26 14.54
CA PHE A 31 -11.44 -7.99 15.13
C PHE A 31 -12.21 -7.12 14.13
N GLY A 32 -11.80 -7.12 12.86
CA GLY A 32 -12.50 -6.42 11.79
C GLY A 32 -13.89 -7.00 11.54
N PHE A 33 -14.03 -8.33 11.53
CA PHE A 33 -15.34 -8.97 11.40
C PHE A 33 -16.25 -8.65 12.58
N LEU A 34 -15.76 -8.75 13.82
CA LEU A 34 -16.54 -8.40 15.01
C LEU A 34 -17.02 -6.94 14.97
N LEU A 35 -16.13 -6.02 14.58
CA LEU A 35 -16.48 -4.61 14.43
C LEU A 35 -17.55 -4.41 13.34
N LEU A 36 -17.38 -5.01 12.15
CA LEU A 36 -18.32 -4.89 11.05
C LEU A 36 -19.69 -5.45 11.41
N VAL A 37 -19.74 -6.60 12.09
CA VAL A 37 -20.99 -7.19 12.58
C VAL A 37 -21.67 -6.26 13.58
N ALA A 38 -20.93 -5.75 14.57
CA ALA A 38 -21.47 -4.83 15.57
C ALA A 38 -22.03 -3.55 14.94
N VAL A 39 -21.30 -2.93 14.00
CA VAL A 39 -21.76 -1.73 13.29
C VAL A 39 -22.97 -2.02 12.41
N THR A 40 -23.01 -3.18 11.74
CA THR A 40 -24.13 -3.57 10.87
C THR A 40 -25.43 -3.73 11.67
N PHE A 41 -25.37 -4.35 12.86
CA PHE A 41 -26.53 -4.47 13.74
C PHE A 41 -26.98 -3.13 14.36
N ALA A 42 -26.10 -2.13 14.40
CA ALA A 42 -26.41 -0.80 14.91
C ALA A 42 -27.04 0.15 13.87
N ILE A 43 -27.18 -0.28 12.60
CA ILE A 43 -27.76 0.56 11.54
C ILE A 43 -29.25 0.82 11.83
N PRO A 44 -29.69 2.09 11.98
CA PRO A 44 -31.10 2.40 12.21
C PRO A 44 -31.96 2.09 10.98
N SER A 45 -33.10 1.43 11.18
CA SER A 45 -34.04 1.06 10.08
C SER A 45 -34.66 2.26 9.34
N ALA A 46 -34.69 3.44 9.97
CA ALA A 46 -35.38 4.63 9.46
C ALA A 46 -34.52 5.57 8.59
N LYS A 47 -33.19 5.39 8.60
CA LYS A 47 -32.26 6.12 7.71
C LYS A 47 -31.44 5.08 6.98
N GLY A 48 -31.82 4.80 5.74
CA GLY A 48 -31.00 3.96 4.88
C GLY A 48 -29.57 4.52 4.81
N PRO A 49 -28.52 3.68 4.83
CA PRO A 49 -27.12 4.13 4.72
C PRO A 49 -26.82 4.96 3.47
N ALA A 50 -27.73 4.98 2.48
CA ALA A 50 -27.51 5.61 1.19
C ALA A 50 -27.44 7.16 1.26
N ASP A 51 -28.11 7.80 2.23
CA ASP A 51 -28.24 9.26 2.24
C ASP A 51 -27.08 10.00 2.90
N THR A 52 -26.23 9.31 3.68
CA THR A 52 -25.11 9.94 4.41
C THR A 52 -23.75 9.82 3.72
N GLY A 53 -23.66 9.10 2.59
CA GLY A 53 -22.47 9.08 1.72
C GLY A 53 -21.16 8.75 2.47
N LEU A 54 -20.29 9.75 2.64
CA LEU A 54 -19.00 9.60 3.34
C LEU A 54 -19.13 9.43 4.86
N PHE A 55 -20.26 9.84 5.44
CA PHE A 55 -20.47 9.97 6.88
C PHE A 55 -21.36 8.88 7.46
N ILE A 56 -21.46 7.74 6.78
CA ILE A 56 -22.32 6.62 7.18
C ILE A 56 -21.98 6.13 8.58
N VAL A 57 -20.71 5.80 8.82
CA VAL A 57 -20.26 5.25 10.12
C VAL A 57 -20.48 6.25 11.25
N THR A 58 -20.19 7.54 11.02
CA THR A 58 -20.38 8.58 12.03
C THR A 58 -21.86 8.82 12.33
N SER A 59 -22.71 8.74 11.31
CA SER A 59 -24.16 8.85 11.48
C SER A 59 -24.74 7.69 12.29
N ILE A 60 -24.22 6.47 12.10
CA ILE A 60 -24.60 5.28 12.89
C ILE A 60 -24.18 5.44 14.35
N TRP A 61 -22.98 5.95 14.61
CA TRP A 61 -22.52 6.19 15.98
C TRP A 61 -23.34 7.27 16.68
N GLU A 62 -23.64 8.37 15.99
CA GLU A 62 -24.45 9.45 16.54
C GLU A 62 -25.87 8.99 16.85
N SER A 63 -26.49 8.21 15.95
CA SER A 63 -27.84 7.69 16.16
C SER A 63 -27.93 6.65 17.28
N SER A 64 -26.86 5.87 17.50
CA SER A 64 -26.88 4.74 18.43
C SER A 64 -26.38 5.09 19.83
N MET A 65 -25.35 5.94 19.94
CA MET A 65 -24.66 6.25 21.20
C MET A 65 -24.73 7.74 21.58
N GLY A 66 -25.29 8.57 20.70
CA GLY A 66 -25.32 10.02 20.86
C GLY A 66 -24.03 10.71 20.40
N ARG A 67 -24.14 12.02 20.18
CA ARG A 67 -23.10 12.86 19.56
C ARG A 67 -21.74 12.83 20.28
N LYS A 68 -21.72 12.91 21.61
CA LYS A 68 -20.46 12.95 22.39
C LYS A 68 -19.61 11.69 22.20
N TRP A 69 -20.25 10.52 22.15
CA TRP A 69 -19.56 9.25 21.92
C TRP A 69 -19.08 9.13 20.47
N ALA A 70 -19.91 9.56 19.51
CA ALA A 70 -19.51 9.59 18.11
C ALA A 70 -18.28 10.49 17.87
N GLU A 71 -18.24 11.68 18.47
CA GLU A 71 -17.10 12.60 18.41
C GLU A 71 -15.83 11.99 19.05
N PHE A 72 -15.96 11.28 20.17
CA PHE A 72 -14.83 10.59 20.81
C PHE A 72 -14.26 9.46 19.94
N LEU A 73 -15.12 8.63 19.34
CA LEU A 73 -14.68 7.56 18.44
C LEU A 73 -14.05 8.12 17.15
N LEU A 74 -14.60 9.22 16.63
CA LEU A 74 -14.01 9.96 15.51
C LEU A 74 -12.61 10.48 15.85
N PHE A 75 -12.42 11.02 17.05
CA PHE A 75 -11.10 11.47 17.51
C PHE A 75 -10.08 10.31 17.50
N ILE A 76 -10.46 9.14 18.02
CA ILE A 76 -9.60 7.95 17.99
C ILE A 76 -9.27 7.55 16.54
N ALA A 77 -10.25 7.57 15.63
CA ALA A 77 -10.05 7.24 14.23
C ALA A 77 -9.09 8.23 13.53
N VAL A 78 -9.20 9.53 13.83
CA VAL A 78 -8.28 10.56 13.31
C VAL A 78 -6.86 10.33 13.80
N VAL A 79 -6.68 10.03 15.10
CA VAL A 79 -5.36 9.72 15.67
C VAL A 79 -4.76 8.48 15.00
N ALA A 80 -5.54 7.41 14.83
CA ALA A 80 -5.10 6.21 14.12
C ALA A 80 -4.71 6.51 12.66
N GLN A 81 -5.47 7.36 11.97
CA GLN A 81 -5.19 7.77 10.59
C GLN A 81 -3.90 8.59 10.49
N CYS A 82 -3.59 9.44 11.47
CA CYS A 82 -2.31 10.15 11.53
C CYS A 82 -1.13 9.19 11.61
N PHE A 83 -1.20 8.17 12.48
CA PHE A 83 -0.16 7.15 12.57
C PHE A 83 -0.01 6.36 11.26
N CYS A 84 -1.12 5.95 10.65
CA CYS A 84 -1.12 5.27 9.35
C CYS A 84 -0.47 6.12 8.25
N THR A 85 -0.78 7.41 8.22
CA THR A 85 -0.24 8.36 7.23
C THR A 85 1.27 8.51 7.39
N ILE A 86 1.76 8.70 8.63
CA ILE A 86 3.19 8.81 8.92
C ILE A 86 3.93 7.53 8.51
N ALA A 87 3.38 6.35 8.86
CA ALA A 87 3.97 5.07 8.49
C ALA A 87 4.03 4.88 6.97
N SER A 88 2.97 5.25 6.25
CA SER A 88 2.88 5.12 4.79
C SER A 88 3.86 6.05 4.08
N VAL A 89 3.96 7.32 4.51
CA VAL A 89 4.92 8.29 3.96
C VAL A 89 6.37 7.84 4.24
N THR A 90 6.61 7.29 5.42
CA THR A 90 7.94 6.75 5.79
C THR A 90 8.32 5.59 4.86
N SER A 91 7.43 4.60 4.68
CA SER A 91 7.68 3.48 3.76
C SER A 91 7.91 3.95 2.32
N ALA A 92 7.02 4.80 1.80
CA ALA A 92 7.10 5.29 0.43
C ALA A 92 8.40 6.07 0.16
N SER A 93 8.85 6.89 1.12
CA SER A 93 10.09 7.66 0.98
C SER A 93 11.34 6.78 0.98
N ARG A 94 11.37 5.70 1.77
CA ARG A 94 12.44 4.69 1.74
C ARG A 94 12.50 4.00 0.37
N MET A 95 11.36 3.61 -0.20
CA MET A 95 11.30 3.01 -1.53
C MET A 95 11.79 3.96 -2.63
N MET A 96 11.27 5.18 -2.68
CA MET A 96 11.66 6.16 -3.71
C MET A 96 13.13 6.56 -3.57
N PHE A 97 13.67 6.62 -2.35
CA PHE A 97 15.10 6.83 -2.11
C PHE A 97 15.95 5.68 -2.66
N ALA A 98 15.57 4.42 -2.39
CA ALA A 98 16.26 3.24 -2.91
C ALA A 98 16.27 3.22 -4.45
N PHE A 99 15.12 3.45 -5.09
CA PHE A 99 15.05 3.56 -6.56
C PHE A 99 15.87 4.73 -7.11
N SER A 100 15.96 5.84 -6.38
CA SER A 100 16.78 6.98 -6.78
C SER A 100 18.28 6.73 -6.58
N ARG A 101 18.67 5.92 -5.59
CA ARG A 101 20.05 5.44 -5.45
C ARG A 101 20.45 4.60 -6.66
N ASP A 102 19.55 3.73 -7.11
CA ASP A 102 19.78 2.85 -8.26
C ASP A 102 19.61 3.55 -9.61
N GLY A 103 19.35 4.87 -9.62
CA GLY A 103 19.20 5.68 -10.82
C GLY A 103 17.87 5.49 -11.57
N ALA A 104 16.94 4.68 -11.05
CA ALA A 104 15.70 4.28 -11.72
C ALA A 104 14.70 5.44 -11.92
N VAL A 105 14.78 6.50 -11.09
CA VAL A 105 13.81 7.61 -11.08
C VAL A 105 14.32 8.80 -11.90
N PRO A 106 13.46 9.44 -12.73
CA PRO A 106 13.82 10.68 -13.40
C PRO A 106 14.26 11.75 -12.39
N GLY A 107 15.41 12.36 -12.59
CA GLY A 107 15.97 13.31 -11.61
C GLY A 107 16.51 12.67 -10.33
N HIS A 108 16.89 11.38 -10.36
CA HIS A 108 17.45 10.61 -9.24
C HIS A 108 18.44 11.36 -8.33
N ARG A 109 19.25 12.27 -8.89
CA ARG A 109 20.22 13.09 -8.14
C ARG A 109 19.59 14.04 -7.12
N LEU A 110 18.35 14.49 -7.36
CA LEU A 110 17.63 15.36 -6.43
C LEU A 110 17.04 14.54 -5.26
N TRP A 111 16.43 13.41 -5.59
CA TRP A 111 15.75 12.51 -4.63
C TRP A 111 16.72 11.74 -3.73
N ARG A 112 17.94 11.47 -4.21
CA ARG A 112 19.01 10.85 -3.39
C ARG A 112 19.57 11.79 -2.31
N ARG A 113 19.26 13.09 -2.32
CA ARG A 113 19.83 14.03 -1.34
C ARG A 113 19.20 13.82 0.04
N VAL A 114 20.03 13.44 1.00
CA VAL A 114 19.66 13.32 2.42
C VAL A 114 20.10 14.57 3.17
N SER A 115 19.23 15.11 4.03
CA SER A 115 19.57 16.25 4.89
C SER A 115 20.62 15.86 5.93
N ARG A 116 21.65 16.68 6.13
CA ARG A 116 22.70 16.41 7.14
C ARG A 116 22.19 16.44 8.58
N ARG A 117 21.15 17.24 8.86
CA ARG A 117 20.61 17.43 10.22
C ARG A 117 19.67 16.29 10.60
N GLU A 118 18.64 16.08 9.78
CA GLU A 118 17.56 15.13 10.08
C GLU A 118 17.83 13.71 9.57
N ARG A 119 18.86 13.52 8.74
CA ARG A 119 19.19 12.23 8.08
C ARG A 119 18.03 11.61 7.27
N VAL A 120 17.09 12.44 6.82
CA VAL A 120 15.92 12.04 6.01
C VAL A 120 15.99 12.69 4.61
N PRO A 121 15.55 12.00 3.53
CA PRO A 121 15.46 12.56 2.19
C PRO A 121 14.24 13.51 2.06
N ILE A 122 14.40 14.77 2.49
CA ILE A 122 13.30 15.77 2.56
C ILE A 122 12.61 15.99 1.21
N TYR A 123 13.38 16.08 0.11
CA TYR A 123 12.81 16.28 -1.23
C TYR A 123 11.93 15.11 -1.68
N THR A 124 12.32 13.89 -1.33
CA THR A 124 11.56 12.67 -1.61
C THR A 124 10.25 12.66 -0.82
N VAL A 125 10.29 13.00 0.48
CA VAL A 125 9.10 13.10 1.31
C VAL A 125 8.15 14.17 0.77
N ALA A 126 8.66 15.36 0.44
CA ALA A 126 7.86 16.46 -0.10
C ALA A 126 7.22 16.08 -1.44
N ALA A 127 7.95 15.41 -2.33
CA ALA A 127 7.42 14.93 -3.61
C ALA A 127 6.30 13.91 -3.42
N ILE A 128 6.46 12.94 -2.51
CA ILE A 128 5.42 11.95 -2.23
C ILE A 128 4.16 12.62 -1.69
N CYS A 129 4.30 13.53 -0.72
CA CYS A 129 3.16 14.27 -0.18
C CYS A 129 2.46 15.10 -1.27
N LEU A 130 3.23 15.78 -2.13
CA LEU A 130 2.68 16.57 -3.23
C LEU A 130 1.96 15.68 -4.26
N LEU A 131 2.58 14.57 -4.68
CA LEU A 131 1.99 13.64 -5.64
C LEU A 131 0.72 12.97 -5.09
N ALA A 132 0.73 12.57 -3.82
CA ALA A 132 -0.45 12.02 -3.16
C ALA A 132 -1.58 13.06 -3.08
N PHE A 133 -1.25 14.31 -2.75
CA PHE A 133 -2.21 15.41 -2.74
C PHE A 133 -2.79 15.66 -4.14
N LEU A 134 -1.95 15.74 -5.18
CA LEU A 134 -2.38 15.96 -6.56
C LEU A 134 -3.25 14.81 -7.09
N LEU A 135 -2.93 13.57 -6.72
CA LEU A 135 -3.73 12.40 -7.10
C LEU A 135 -5.16 12.46 -6.54
N VAL A 136 -5.30 12.94 -5.30
CA VAL A 136 -6.59 13.03 -4.61
C VAL A 136 -7.28 14.37 -4.86
N MET A 137 -6.58 15.40 -5.34
CA MET A 137 -7.13 16.75 -5.59
C MET A 137 -8.46 16.77 -6.37
N PRO A 138 -8.69 15.95 -7.42
CA PRO A 138 -9.98 15.87 -8.10
C PRO A 138 -11.16 15.52 -7.17
N SER A 139 -10.92 14.84 -6.05
CA SER A 139 -11.97 14.49 -5.09
C SER A 139 -12.58 15.70 -4.38
N LEU A 140 -11.89 16.84 -4.36
CA LEU A 140 -12.45 18.10 -3.85
C LEU A 140 -13.59 18.61 -4.74
N TRP A 141 -13.58 18.26 -6.03
CA TRP A 141 -14.61 18.67 -6.99
C TRP A 141 -15.71 17.62 -7.16
N PHE A 142 -15.34 16.33 -7.16
CA PHE A 142 -16.27 15.21 -7.41
C PHE A 142 -16.89 14.60 -6.14
N GLY A 143 -16.58 15.12 -4.95
CA GLY A 143 -17.19 14.71 -3.67
C GLY A 143 -17.06 13.21 -3.40
N TYR A 144 -18.20 12.53 -3.18
CA TYR A 144 -18.25 11.09 -2.89
C TYR A 144 -17.63 10.23 -3.99
N THR A 145 -17.87 10.56 -5.27
CA THR A 145 -17.25 9.85 -6.41
C THR A 145 -15.74 9.90 -6.34
N GLY A 146 -15.20 11.08 -6.05
CA GLY A 146 -13.76 11.26 -5.93
C GLY A 146 -13.13 10.45 -4.79
N TYR A 147 -13.82 10.33 -3.65
CA TYR A 147 -13.40 9.46 -2.56
C TYR A 147 -13.38 7.99 -2.99
N VAL A 148 -14.47 7.49 -3.59
CA VAL A 148 -14.55 6.10 -4.06
C VAL A 148 -13.45 5.81 -5.08
N VAL A 149 -13.22 6.73 -6.02
CA VAL A 149 -12.17 6.60 -7.03
C VAL A 149 -10.77 6.62 -6.40
N ALA A 150 -10.50 7.50 -5.43
CA ALA A 150 -9.22 7.55 -4.72
C ALA A 150 -8.94 6.25 -3.96
N THR A 151 -9.94 5.71 -3.24
CA THR A 151 -9.85 4.39 -2.58
C THR A 151 -9.57 3.29 -3.59
N SER A 152 -10.27 3.31 -4.73
CA SER A 152 -10.10 2.32 -5.80
C SER A 152 -8.69 2.34 -6.39
N ILE A 153 -8.13 3.53 -6.65
CA ILE A 153 -6.76 3.71 -7.15
C ILE A 153 -5.74 3.16 -6.15
N ALA A 154 -5.91 3.45 -4.86
CA ALA A 154 -5.00 2.96 -3.82
C ALA A 154 -4.98 1.42 -3.73
N VAL A 155 -6.15 0.79 -3.78
CA VAL A 155 -6.29 -0.68 -3.73
C VAL A 155 -5.71 -1.33 -4.98
N ILE A 156 -6.11 -0.87 -6.17
CA ILE A 156 -5.65 -1.44 -7.45
C ILE A 156 -4.15 -1.21 -7.63
N GLY A 157 -3.64 -0.02 -7.31
CA GLY A 157 -2.21 0.29 -7.43
C GLY A 157 -1.35 -0.67 -6.60
N LEU A 158 -1.78 -0.96 -5.37
CA LEU A 158 -1.09 -1.92 -4.50
C LEU A 158 -1.21 -3.36 -5.04
N TYR A 159 -2.38 -3.77 -5.53
CA TYR A 159 -2.54 -5.11 -6.08
C TYR A 159 -1.75 -5.35 -7.37
N ILE A 160 -1.64 -4.37 -8.25
CA ILE A 160 -0.77 -4.45 -9.43
C ILE A 160 0.70 -4.61 -8.99
N ALA A 161 1.13 -3.92 -7.93
CA ALA A 161 2.49 -4.10 -7.40
C ALA A 161 2.70 -5.52 -6.83
N PHE A 162 1.71 -6.10 -6.17
CA PHE A 162 1.80 -7.44 -5.58
C PHE A 162 1.62 -8.59 -6.57
N VAL A 163 0.94 -8.39 -7.69
CA VAL A 163 0.77 -9.46 -8.68
C VAL A 163 2.11 -9.86 -9.31
N LEU A 164 3.03 -8.91 -9.48
CA LEU A 164 4.33 -9.15 -10.09
C LEU A 164 5.19 -10.16 -9.30
N PRO A 165 5.48 -9.98 -8.00
CA PRO A 165 6.24 -10.96 -7.23
C PRO A 165 5.53 -12.33 -7.13
N ILE A 166 4.19 -12.37 -7.11
CA ILE A 166 3.43 -13.63 -7.12
C ILE A 166 3.66 -14.39 -8.44
N ILE A 167 3.60 -13.71 -9.58
CA ILE A 167 3.89 -14.31 -10.90
C ILE A 167 5.35 -14.75 -10.97
N LEU A 168 6.29 -13.95 -10.45
CA LEU A 168 7.71 -14.31 -10.40
C LEU A 168 7.95 -15.55 -9.54
N ARG A 169 7.25 -15.70 -8.40
CA ARG A 169 7.32 -16.90 -7.55
C ARG A 169 6.84 -18.15 -8.30
N LEU A 170 5.72 -18.05 -9.03
CA LEU A 170 5.20 -19.12 -9.88
C LEU A 170 6.17 -19.49 -11.01
N ARG A 171 6.79 -18.49 -11.66
CA ARG A 171 7.78 -18.72 -12.73
C ARG A 171 9.10 -19.30 -12.22
N ALA A 172 9.52 -18.94 -11.02
CA ALA A 172 10.70 -19.50 -10.38
C ALA A 172 10.51 -21.00 -10.09
N GLY A 173 9.29 -21.41 -9.72
CA GLY A 173 8.96 -22.82 -9.47
C GLY A 173 9.90 -23.43 -8.42
N ASP A 174 10.55 -24.53 -8.79
CA ASP A 174 11.49 -25.26 -7.93
C ASP A 174 12.89 -24.63 -7.86
N ARG A 175 13.19 -23.61 -8.69
CA ARG A 175 14.44 -22.84 -8.59
C ARG A 175 14.44 -21.84 -7.44
N PHE A 176 13.32 -21.70 -6.73
CA PHE A 176 13.19 -20.75 -5.64
C PHE A 176 13.88 -21.30 -4.39
N GLU A 177 14.86 -20.56 -3.88
CA GLU A 177 15.53 -20.91 -2.63
C GLU A 177 14.62 -20.64 -1.43
N HIS A 178 14.42 -21.67 -0.61
CA HIS A 178 13.53 -21.59 0.53
C HIS A 178 14.21 -20.88 1.71
N GLY A 179 13.58 -19.82 2.23
CA GLY A 179 13.97 -19.20 3.49
C GLY A 179 13.57 -20.02 4.72
N ALA A 180 13.86 -19.51 5.92
CA ALA A 180 13.56 -20.16 7.19
C ALA A 180 12.06 -20.45 7.43
N TRP A 181 11.18 -19.82 6.65
CA TRP A 181 9.75 -20.10 6.53
C TRP A 181 9.37 -20.19 5.04
N SER A 182 8.59 -21.21 4.66
CA SER A 182 8.18 -21.48 3.29
C SER A 182 6.77 -22.10 3.26
N LEU A 183 6.00 -21.79 2.22
CA LEU A 183 4.69 -22.41 1.95
C LEU A 183 4.83 -23.87 1.47
N GLY A 184 6.06 -24.35 1.23
CA GLY A 184 6.32 -25.65 0.65
C GLY A 184 5.66 -25.76 -0.73
N ARG A 185 4.95 -26.86 -1.00
CA ARG A 185 4.25 -27.10 -2.28
C ARG A 185 2.94 -26.31 -2.44
N HIS A 186 2.45 -25.66 -1.37
CA HIS A 186 1.16 -24.96 -1.39
C HIS A 186 1.20 -23.64 -2.17
N TYR A 187 2.39 -23.14 -2.51
CA TYR A 187 2.55 -21.89 -3.26
C TYR A 187 1.76 -21.91 -4.58
N VAL A 188 1.73 -23.04 -5.29
CA VAL A 188 1.05 -23.13 -6.60
C VAL A 188 -0.42 -22.75 -6.49
N TRP A 189 -1.17 -23.37 -5.57
CA TRP A 189 -2.61 -23.11 -5.45
C TRP A 189 -2.90 -21.76 -4.80
N ILE A 190 -2.10 -21.36 -3.81
CA ILE A 190 -2.27 -20.08 -3.10
C ILE A 190 -1.98 -18.90 -4.04
N ASP A 191 -0.93 -18.97 -4.84
CA ASP A 191 -0.55 -17.93 -5.77
C ASP A 191 -1.59 -17.79 -6.90
N TRP A 192 -2.10 -18.91 -7.44
CA TRP A 192 -3.20 -18.88 -8.40
C TRP A 192 -4.48 -18.28 -7.82
N LEU A 193 -4.84 -18.65 -6.60
CA LEU A 193 -5.99 -18.08 -5.90
C LEU A 193 -5.81 -16.56 -5.68
N ALA A 194 -4.61 -16.13 -5.30
CA ALA A 194 -4.29 -14.72 -5.12
C ALA A 194 -4.40 -13.93 -6.44
N ILE A 195 -3.88 -14.48 -7.55
CA ILE A 195 -4.01 -13.86 -8.88
C ILE A 195 -5.49 -13.76 -9.28
N LEU A 196 -6.26 -14.83 -9.12
CA LEU A 196 -7.70 -14.82 -9.45
C LEU A 196 -8.44 -13.78 -8.63
N TRP A 197 -8.14 -13.68 -7.33
CA TRP A 197 -8.73 -12.68 -6.45
C TRP A 197 -8.36 -11.26 -6.87
N ILE A 198 -7.09 -11.01 -7.20
CA ILE A 198 -6.62 -9.70 -7.69
C ILE A 198 -7.32 -9.31 -8.99
N VAL A 199 -7.51 -10.26 -9.92
CA VAL A 199 -8.24 -9.99 -11.17
C VAL A 199 -9.71 -9.67 -10.88
N PHE A 200 -10.37 -10.49 -10.07
CA PHE A 200 -11.77 -10.31 -9.69
C PHE A 200 -11.99 -8.93 -9.03
N ILE A 201 -11.19 -8.60 -8.02
CA ILE A 201 -11.35 -7.35 -7.27
C ILE A 201 -11.03 -6.14 -8.15
N SER A 202 -10.03 -6.23 -9.04
CA SER A 202 -9.74 -5.15 -10.00
C SER A 202 -10.92 -4.86 -10.92
N ILE A 203 -11.62 -5.89 -11.41
CA ILE A 203 -12.82 -5.72 -12.23
C ILE A 203 -13.92 -4.99 -11.44
N VAL A 204 -14.14 -5.39 -10.18
CA VAL A 204 -15.15 -4.76 -9.30
C VAL A 204 -14.83 -3.29 -9.06
N PHE A 205 -13.56 -2.96 -8.78
CA PHE A 205 -13.14 -1.57 -8.51
C PHE A 205 -13.09 -0.69 -9.77
N PHE A 206 -12.98 -1.26 -10.96
CA PHE A 206 -13.16 -0.53 -12.23
C PHE A 206 -14.62 -0.35 -12.64
N ALA A 207 -15.53 -1.17 -12.09
CA ALA A 207 -16.94 -1.09 -12.44
C ALA A 207 -17.58 0.23 -11.96
N PRO A 208 -18.60 0.75 -12.67
CA PRO A 208 -19.37 1.88 -12.19
C PRO A 208 -20.11 1.56 -10.89
N PHE A 209 -20.01 2.43 -9.89
CA PHE A 209 -20.70 2.29 -8.60
C PHE A 209 -22.13 2.85 -8.62
N ALA A 210 -22.51 3.58 -9.70
CA ALA A 210 -23.85 4.13 -9.91
C ALA A 210 -24.30 3.90 -11.34
N TYR A 211 -25.61 3.67 -11.54
CA TYR A 211 -26.20 3.44 -12.87
C TYR A 211 -25.99 4.63 -13.82
N ALA A 212 -26.08 5.86 -13.31
CA ALA A 212 -25.80 7.09 -14.05
C ALA A 212 -24.30 7.31 -14.33
N GLY A 213 -23.40 6.54 -13.71
CA GLY A 213 -21.96 6.58 -13.98
C GLY A 213 -21.50 5.65 -15.10
N ILE A 214 -22.41 4.84 -15.66
CA ILE A 214 -22.11 3.94 -16.78
C ILE A 214 -21.98 4.82 -18.03
N PRO A 215 -20.80 4.85 -18.71
CA PRO A 215 -20.70 5.51 -20.02
C PRO A 215 -21.74 4.84 -20.96
N TRP A 216 -22.14 5.42 -22.09
CA TRP A 216 -23.22 4.85 -22.96
C TRP A 216 -24.64 4.75 -22.35
N ASN A 217 -24.89 5.15 -21.10
CA ASN A 217 -26.24 5.32 -20.56
C ASN A 217 -26.86 6.66 -21.00
N LYS A 218 -28.17 6.70 -21.27
CA LYS A 218 -28.89 7.93 -21.64
C LYS A 218 -28.93 8.98 -20.52
N GLY A 219 -28.82 8.54 -19.27
CA GLY A 219 -28.73 9.40 -18.08
C GLY A 219 -27.31 9.55 -17.53
N PHE A 220 -26.30 9.54 -18.39
CA PHE A 220 -24.91 9.60 -17.97
C PHE A 220 -24.56 10.94 -17.31
N ASP A 221 -24.02 10.87 -16.09
CA ASP A 221 -23.49 12.01 -15.35
C ASP A 221 -21.97 11.86 -15.17
N TRP A 222 -21.24 12.85 -15.68
CA TRP A 222 -19.78 12.93 -15.55
C TRP A 222 -19.31 12.98 -14.09
N ASN A 223 -20.14 13.48 -13.17
CA ASN A 223 -19.80 13.53 -11.75
C ASN A 223 -19.84 12.16 -11.08
N LEU A 224 -20.48 11.16 -11.69
CA LEU A 224 -20.60 9.79 -11.18
C LEU A 224 -19.72 8.80 -11.94
N PHE A 225 -18.95 9.28 -12.92
CA PHE A 225 -18.07 8.43 -13.71
C PHE A 225 -16.92 7.89 -12.86
N ASN A 226 -16.74 6.56 -12.86
CA ASN A 226 -15.59 5.92 -12.24
C ASN A 226 -14.35 6.08 -13.15
N TYR A 227 -13.58 7.15 -12.90
CA TYR A 227 -12.36 7.44 -13.66
C TYR A 227 -11.12 6.66 -13.18
N THR A 228 -11.26 5.71 -12.25
CA THR A 228 -10.13 4.88 -11.77
C THR A 228 -9.39 4.18 -12.90
N LEU A 229 -10.11 3.59 -13.87
CA LEU A 229 -9.49 2.90 -15.01
C LEU A 229 -8.62 3.85 -15.84
N VAL A 230 -9.10 5.09 -16.06
CA VAL A 230 -8.36 6.10 -16.82
C VAL A 230 -7.10 6.51 -16.06
N THR A 231 -7.20 6.77 -14.76
CA THR A 231 -6.05 7.16 -13.93
C THR A 231 -5.01 6.05 -13.83
N VAL A 232 -5.43 4.82 -13.53
CA VAL A 232 -4.50 3.68 -13.43
C VAL A 232 -3.90 3.34 -14.80
N GLY A 233 -4.73 3.31 -15.84
CA GLY A 233 -4.28 3.03 -17.21
C GLY A 233 -3.29 4.07 -17.72
N SER A 234 -3.55 5.36 -17.49
CA SER A 234 -2.63 6.44 -17.87
C SER A 234 -1.31 6.38 -17.10
N ALA A 235 -1.34 6.06 -15.80
CA ALA A 235 -0.12 5.85 -15.02
C ALA A 235 0.70 4.67 -15.59
N PHE A 236 0.04 3.53 -15.88
CA PHE A 236 0.71 2.37 -16.46
C PHE A 236 1.33 2.69 -17.82
N LEU A 237 0.59 3.38 -18.70
CA LEU A 237 1.09 3.81 -20.00
C LEU A 237 2.28 4.77 -19.87
N LEU A 238 2.24 5.69 -18.91
CA LEU A 238 3.34 6.63 -18.65
C LEU A 238 4.61 5.89 -18.21
N PHE A 239 4.50 4.97 -17.24
CA PHE A 239 5.67 4.23 -16.74
C PHE A 239 6.17 3.18 -17.73
N ALA A 240 5.27 2.45 -18.39
CA ALA A 240 5.64 1.49 -19.43
C ALA A 240 6.25 2.20 -20.65
N GLY A 241 5.72 3.35 -21.04
CA GLY A 241 6.27 4.19 -22.09
C GLY A 241 7.66 4.73 -21.72
N TRP A 242 7.84 5.23 -20.49
CA TRP A 242 9.16 5.64 -19.99
C TRP A 242 10.18 4.50 -20.01
N TYR A 243 9.76 3.29 -19.61
CA TYR A 243 10.62 2.11 -19.66
C TYR A 243 10.99 1.71 -21.09
N ALA A 244 9.99 1.60 -21.97
CA ALA A 244 10.17 1.19 -23.34
C ALA A 244 10.97 2.19 -24.19
N LEU A 245 10.82 3.50 -23.94
CA LEU A 245 11.48 4.55 -24.72
C LEU A 245 12.85 4.95 -24.18
N SER A 246 13.15 4.69 -22.90
CA SER A 246 14.38 5.18 -22.27
C SER A 246 14.96 4.17 -21.28
N ALA A 247 14.22 3.80 -20.24
CA ALA A 247 14.83 3.14 -19.07
C ALA A 247 15.39 1.75 -19.37
N HIS A 248 14.84 1.00 -20.33
CA HIS A 248 15.33 -0.35 -20.65
C HIS A 248 16.76 -0.35 -21.23
N GLU A 249 17.24 0.76 -21.79
CA GLU A 249 18.58 0.85 -22.38
C GLU A 249 19.68 1.10 -21.34
N TRP A 250 19.37 1.83 -20.27
CA TRP A 250 20.36 2.31 -19.31
C TRP A 250 20.18 1.76 -17.88
N PHE A 251 18.99 1.29 -17.50
CA PHE A 251 18.74 0.76 -16.16
C PHE A 251 19.19 -0.70 -16.05
N LYS A 252 20.28 -0.96 -15.34
CA LYS A 252 20.88 -2.30 -15.19
C LYS A 252 20.47 -3.05 -13.91
N GLY A 253 19.50 -2.51 -13.16
CA GLY A 253 19.02 -3.11 -11.91
C GLY A 253 19.66 -2.51 -10.65
N PRO A 254 19.46 -3.14 -9.48
CA PRO A 254 19.89 -2.62 -8.18
C PRO A 254 21.42 -2.53 -8.11
N VAL A 255 21.94 -1.39 -7.65
CA VAL A 255 23.39 -1.20 -7.45
C VAL A 255 23.77 -1.80 -6.10
N ARG A 256 24.65 -2.81 -6.10
CA ARG A 256 25.22 -3.39 -4.86
C ARG A 256 26.24 -2.40 -4.28
N GLU A 257 25.91 -1.79 -3.14
CA GLU A 257 26.80 -0.88 -2.40
C GLU A 257 27.58 -1.71 -1.37
N GLY A 258 28.66 -2.36 -1.83
CA GLY A 258 29.55 -3.16 -0.98
C GLY A 258 30.04 -4.42 -1.66
N THR A 259 31.28 -4.81 -1.37
CA THR A 259 31.81 -6.13 -1.75
C THR A 259 31.06 -7.20 -0.95
N GLU A 260 30.84 -8.39 -1.51
CA GLU A 260 30.12 -9.49 -0.82
C GLU A 260 30.74 -9.79 0.55
N GLU A 261 32.06 -9.75 0.63
CA GLU A 261 32.82 -9.89 1.88
C GLU A 261 32.56 -8.78 2.92
N GLU A 262 32.25 -7.56 2.48
CA GLU A 262 31.97 -6.42 3.36
C GLU A 262 30.56 -6.53 3.94
N LEU A 263 29.60 -6.94 3.12
CA LEU A 263 28.22 -7.22 3.53
C LEU A 263 28.18 -8.41 4.51
N GLU A 264 28.87 -9.51 4.21
CA GLU A 264 29.00 -10.66 5.12
C GLU A 264 29.68 -10.29 6.44
N ARG A 265 30.66 -9.39 6.42
CA ARG A 265 31.36 -8.94 7.65
C ARG A 265 30.43 -8.10 8.53
N ILE A 266 29.59 -7.28 7.92
CA ILE A 266 28.55 -6.51 8.61
C ILE A 266 27.49 -7.46 9.19
N GLU A 267 27.01 -8.44 8.42
CA GLU A 267 26.04 -9.44 8.87
C GLU A 267 26.57 -10.27 10.05
N ARG A 268 27.82 -10.76 9.99
CA ARG A 268 28.48 -11.43 11.12
C ARG A 268 28.60 -10.56 12.37
N GLY A 269 28.76 -9.24 12.20
CA GLY A 269 28.78 -8.28 13.30
C GLY A 269 27.43 -8.13 14.02
N PHE A 270 26.31 -8.37 13.32
CA PHE A 270 24.96 -8.33 13.90
C PHE A 270 24.51 -9.67 14.49
N GLU A 271 25.05 -10.80 14.01
CA GLU A 271 24.74 -12.14 14.52
C GLU A 271 25.46 -12.48 15.84
N ALA A 272 26.55 -11.78 16.17
CA ALA A 272 27.26 -11.97 17.43
C ALA A 272 26.45 -11.38 18.62
N PRO A 273 25.97 -12.19 19.57
CA PRO A 273 25.37 -11.67 20.79
C PRO A 273 26.50 -11.09 21.66
N GLY A 274 26.60 -9.76 21.70
CA GLY A 274 27.31 -9.02 22.75
C GLY A 274 28.79 -9.37 22.96
N THR A 275 29.66 -8.74 22.18
CA THR A 275 31.05 -8.47 22.60
C THR A 275 31.35 -6.97 22.49
N ALA A 276 30.43 -6.14 22.98
CA ALA A 276 30.75 -4.79 23.38
C ALA A 276 31.30 -4.82 24.81
N THR A 277 32.50 -5.37 24.99
CA THR A 277 33.48 -5.08 26.05
C THR A 277 34.61 -6.09 25.91
N ALA A 278 35.68 -5.71 25.23
CA ALA A 278 37.07 -6.03 25.58
C ALA A 278 37.98 -5.72 24.38
N GLU A 279 38.85 -4.74 24.61
CA GLU A 279 40.20 -4.56 24.04
C GLU A 279 40.44 -3.30 23.20
N ALA A 280 41.18 -2.40 23.88
CA ALA A 280 41.96 -1.22 23.48
C ALA A 280 41.21 0.05 23.04
#